data_AF-A0A6I1VXH2-F1
#
_entry.id   AF-A0A6I1VXH2-F1
#
_cell.length_a   1.000
_cell.length_b   1.000
_cell.length_c   1.000
_cell.angle_alpha   90.00
_cell.angle_beta   90.00
_cell.angle_gamma   90.00
#
_symmetry.space_group_name_H-M   'P 1'
#
loop_
_entity.id
_entity.type
_entity.pdbx_description
1 polymer ?
#
loop_
_entity_poly.entity_id
_entity_poly.type
_entity_poly.pdbx_seq_one_letter_code
_entity_poly.pdbx_strand_id
1 'polypeptide(L)'
;MLVLLVVFIVTAPLLTNAIPINLPKTEAVAPIEQKDPVVVSIDDKGKVYINKDEIQPDLLEVSLQDAKAKNPDVRVQLQADNGVS
;
A
#
# COMPACT_ATOMS: atom_id res chain seq x y z
N MET A 1 -64.03 15.30 -7.07
CA MET A 1 -62.82 15.88 -7.71
C MET A 1 -61.86 16.60 -6.76
N LEU A 2 -62.23 16.90 -5.51
CA LEU A 2 -61.40 17.69 -4.59
C LEU A 2 -60.25 16.87 -3.93
N VAL A 3 -60.48 15.57 -3.70
CA VAL A 3 -59.52 14.68 -3.03
C VAL A 3 -58.20 14.54 -3.80
N LEU A 4 -58.25 14.34 -5.12
CA LEU A 4 -57.04 14.19 -5.93
C LEU A 4 -56.17 15.46 -5.91
N LEU A 5 -56.80 16.63 -5.90
CA LEU A 5 -56.10 17.92 -5.88
C LEU A 5 -55.34 18.14 -4.56
N VAL A 6 -55.94 17.72 -3.44
CA VAL A 6 -55.29 17.78 -2.12
C VAL A 6 -54.08 16.83 -2.05
N VAL A 7 -54.18 15.61 -2.58
CA VAL A 7 -53.05 14.66 -2.60
C VAL A 7 -51.86 15.20 -3.39
N PHE A 8 -52.11 15.86 -4.53
CA PHE A 8 -51.06 16.50 -5.34
C PHE A 8 -50.38 17.68 -4.61
N ILE A 9 -51.14 18.52 -3.91
CA ILE A 9 -50.60 19.66 -3.17
C ILE A 9 -49.72 19.20 -1.99
N VAL A 10 -50.10 18.13 -1.29
CA VAL A 10 -49.40 17.68 -0.08
C VAL A 10 -48.14 16.86 -0.39
N THR A 11 -48.08 16.17 -1.53
CA THR A 11 -46.92 15.34 -1.91
C THR A 11 -45.79 16.12 -2.57
N ALA A 12 -46.07 17.21 -3.30
CA ALA A 12 -45.07 18.06 -3.91
C ALA A 12 -44.01 18.65 -2.94
N PRO A 13 -44.35 19.17 -1.74
CA PRO A 13 -43.36 19.78 -0.84
C PRO A 13 -42.40 18.77 -0.19
N LEU A 14 -42.69 17.46 -0.26
CA LEU A 14 -41.80 16.43 0.30
C LEU A 14 -40.62 16.08 -0.61
N LEU A 15 -40.65 16.47 -1.89
CA LEU A 15 -39.60 16.17 -2.86
C LEU A 15 -38.41 17.16 -2.83
N THR A 16 -38.50 18.26 -2.08
CA THR A 16 -37.51 19.35 -2.15
C THR A 16 -36.50 19.41 -1.01
N ASN A 17 -36.62 18.55 0.02
CA ASN A 17 -35.72 18.61 1.18
C ASN A 17 -34.62 17.54 1.08
N ALA A 18 -33.88 17.54 -0.03
CA ALA A 18 -32.59 16.86 -0.10
C ALA A 18 -31.58 17.71 0.67
N ILE A 19 -31.39 17.43 1.97
CA ILE A 19 -30.33 18.06 2.74
C ILE A 19 -29.00 17.63 2.10
N PRO A 20 -28.16 18.54 1.57
CA PRO A 20 -26.85 18.17 1.07
C PRO A 20 -25.98 17.80 2.27
N ILE A 21 -25.89 16.51 2.58
CA ILE A 21 -24.90 16.00 3.51
C ILE A 21 -23.56 16.05 2.80
N ASN A 22 -22.77 17.07 3.14
CA ASN A 22 -21.35 17.08 2.85
C ASN A 22 -20.70 16.07 3.78
N LEU A 23 -20.51 14.83 3.29
CA LEU A 23 -19.61 13.90 3.96
C LEU A 23 -18.20 14.53 3.93
N PRO A 24 -17.55 14.76 5.08
CA PRO A 24 -16.15 15.15 5.08
C PRO A 24 -15.38 14.03 4.40
N LYS A 25 -14.77 14.34 3.26
CA LYS A 25 -13.82 13.43 2.63
C LYS A 25 -12.61 13.43 3.56
N THR A 26 -12.42 12.34 4.29
CA THR A 26 -11.16 12.07 4.99
C THR A 26 -10.05 12.31 3.99
N GLU A 27 -9.09 13.17 4.33
CA GLU A 27 -7.88 13.34 3.54
C GLU A 27 -7.32 11.94 3.32
N ALA A 28 -7.31 11.48 2.07
CA ALA A 28 -6.69 10.21 1.74
C ALA A 28 -5.23 10.38 2.14
N VAL A 29 -4.87 9.81 3.29
CA VAL A 29 -3.49 9.72 3.74
C VAL A 29 -2.77 9.12 2.55
N ALA A 30 -1.89 9.91 1.94
CA ALA A 30 -1.09 9.45 0.81
C ALA A 30 -0.56 8.06 1.20
N PRO A 31 -0.73 7.03 0.35
CA PRO A 31 -0.21 5.72 0.68
C PRO A 31 1.21 5.93 1.14
N ILE A 32 1.49 5.57 2.41
CA ILE A 32 2.87 5.59 2.91
C ILE A 32 3.62 4.85 1.82
N GLU A 33 4.60 5.49 1.18
CA GLU A 33 5.45 4.82 0.20
C GLU A 33 6.05 3.63 0.93
N GLN A 34 5.40 2.48 0.80
CA GLN A 34 5.90 1.20 1.24
C GLN A 34 7.03 0.92 0.26
N LYS A 35 8.18 1.53 0.51
CA LYS A 35 9.44 1.13 -0.11
C LYS A 35 9.60 -0.33 0.27
N ASP A 36 9.31 -1.21 -0.69
CA ASP A 36 9.48 -2.64 -0.51
C ASP A 36 10.90 -2.89 -0.02
N PRO A 37 11.08 -3.53 1.15
CA PRO A 37 12.40 -3.78 1.67
C PRO A 37 13.14 -4.74 0.74
N VAL A 38 14.44 -4.52 0.57
CA VAL A 38 15.31 -5.47 -0.12
C VAL A 38 15.47 -6.68 0.81
N VAL A 39 14.94 -7.82 0.41
CA VAL A 39 15.08 -9.06 1.18
C VAL A 39 16.35 -9.78 0.74
N VAL A 40 17.28 -9.96 1.67
CA VAL A 40 18.50 -10.74 1.48
C VAL A 40 18.35 -12.03 2.26
N SER A 41 18.33 -13.17 1.55
CA SER A 41 18.21 -14.49 2.17
C SER A 41 19.50 -15.29 1.99
N ILE A 42 19.91 -16.05 3.00
CA ILE A 42 21.08 -16.93 2.98
C ILE A 42 20.63 -18.35 3.27
N ASP A 43 20.94 -19.26 2.36
CA ASP A 43 20.64 -20.70 2.46
C ASP A 43 21.74 -21.46 3.23
N ASP A 44 21.45 -22.68 3.68
CA ASP A 44 22.36 -23.55 4.44
C ASP A 44 23.68 -23.86 3.72
N LYS A 45 23.66 -23.82 2.39
CA LYS A 45 24.82 -23.98 1.49
C LYS A 45 25.64 -22.71 1.28
N GLY A 46 25.30 -21.62 1.96
CA GLY A 46 25.95 -20.31 1.80
C GLY A 46 25.55 -19.59 0.50
N LYS A 47 24.47 -20.02 -0.16
CA LYS A 47 23.92 -19.32 -1.32
C LYS A 47 23.16 -18.07 -0.87
N VAL A 48 23.41 -16.97 -1.55
CA VAL A 48 22.80 -15.68 -1.24
C VAL A 48 21.72 -15.37 -2.27
N TYR A 49 20.57 -14.89 -1.80
CA TYR A 49 19.44 -14.51 -2.62
C TYR A 49 19.03 -13.08 -2.32
N ILE A 50 18.79 -12.27 -3.35
CA ILE A 50 18.19 -10.94 -3.23
C ILE A 50 16.83 -10.96 -3.93
N ASN A 51 15.75 -10.64 -3.23
CA ASN A 51 14.39 -10.62 -3.80
C ASN A 51 14.00 -11.92 -4.55
N LYS A 52 14.58 -13.06 -4.14
CA LYS A 52 14.48 -14.41 -4.74
C LYS A 52 15.41 -14.69 -5.92
N ASP A 53 16.21 -13.74 -6.36
CA ASP A 53 17.25 -13.95 -7.36
C ASP A 53 18.54 -14.45 -6.69
N GLU A 54 19.08 -15.58 -7.16
CA GLU A 54 20.37 -16.11 -6.69
C GLU A 54 21.50 -15.20 -7.16
N ILE A 55 22.32 -14.73 -6.22
CA ILE A 55 23.50 -13.92 -6.51
C ILE A 55 24.75 -14.55 -5.89
N GLN A 56 25.90 -14.27 -6.48
CA GLN A 56 27.16 -14.63 -5.83
C GLN A 56 27.39 -13.74 -4.60
N PRO A 57 27.90 -14.29 -3.49
CA PRO A 57 28.19 -13.52 -2.28
C PRO A 57 29.19 -12.38 -2.53
N ASP A 58 30.13 -12.53 -3.46
CA ASP A 58 31.06 -11.47 -3.85
C ASP A 58 30.38 -10.27 -4.52
N LEU A 59 29.21 -10.47 -5.12
CA LEU A 59 28.41 -9.43 -5.79
C LEU A 59 27.35 -8.81 -4.86
N LEU A 60 27.18 -9.35 -3.65
CA LEU A 60 26.22 -8.85 -2.66
C LEU A 60 26.56 -7.41 -2.25
N GLU A 61 27.83 -7.13 -1.98
CA GLU A 61 28.27 -5.82 -1.51
C GLU A 61 28.04 -4.74 -2.58
N VAL A 62 28.37 -5.04 -3.84
CA VAL A 62 28.14 -4.13 -4.97
C VAL A 62 26.65 -3.89 -5.17
N SER A 63 25.83 -4.95 -5.15
CA SER A 63 24.38 -4.85 -5.33
C SER A 63 23.69 -4.05 -4.22
N LEU A 64 24.15 -4.21 -2.97
CA LEU A 64 23.65 -3.43 -1.83
C LEU A 64 24.11 -1.97 -1.88
N GLN A 65 25.33 -1.70 -2.33
CA GLN A 65 25.81 -0.33 -2.54
C GLN A 65 25.01 0.39 -3.64
N ASP A 66 24.73 -0.28 -4.76
CA ASP A 66 23.88 0.27 -5.83
C ASP A 66 22.44 0.51 -5.36
N ALA A 67 21.88 -0.41 -4.58
CA ALA A 67 20.56 -0.25 -3.99
C ALA A 67 20.51 0.94 -3.02
N LYS A 68 21.54 1.11 -2.19
CA LYS A 68 21.70 2.23 -1.26
C LYS A 68 21.92 3.56 -1.97
N ALA A 69 22.67 3.56 -3.08
CA ALA A 69 22.91 4.75 -3.90
C ALA A 69 21.63 5.23 -4.59
N LYS A 70 20.76 4.31 -5.03
CA LYS A 70 19.44 4.64 -5.57
C LYS A 70 18.46 5.12 -4.49
N ASN A 71 18.47 4.47 -3.32
CA ASN A 71 17.54 4.75 -2.23
C ASN A 71 18.26 4.71 -0.86
N PRO A 72 18.62 5.88 -0.29
CA PRO A 72 19.30 5.93 1.01
C PRO A 72 18.45 5.45 2.19
N ASP A 73 17.11 5.52 2.07
CA ASP A 73 16.15 5.00 3.07
C ASP A 73 15.70 3.55 2.79
N VAL A 74 16.43 2.80 1.95
CA VAL A 74 16.07 1.41 1.66
C VAL A 74 16.18 0.56 2.93
N ARG A 75 15.09 -0.13 3.28
CA ARG A 75 15.11 -1.11 4.36
C ARG A 75 15.65 -2.43 3.82
N VAL A 76 16.66 -2.99 4.48
CA VAL A 76 17.20 -4.31 4.14
C VAL A 76 16.71 -5.30 5.19
N GLN A 77 16.07 -6.38 4.74
CA GLN A 77 15.62 -7.46 5.60
C GLN A 77 16.49 -8.69 5.37
N LEU A 78 17.34 -9.01 6.34
CA LEU A 78 18.20 -10.19 6.29
C LEU A 78 17.45 -11.40 6.85
N GLN A 79 17.41 -12.49 6.10
CA GLN A 79 16.87 -13.79 6.49
C GLN A 79 18.00 -14.82 6.35
N ALA A 80 18.34 -15.51 7.42
CA ALA A 80 19.31 -16.61 7.36
C ALA A 80 18.59 -17.90 7.77
N ASP A 81 18.83 -18.98 7.05
CA ASP A 81 18.31 -20.29 7.45
C ASP A 81 18.98 -20.76 8.76
N ASN A 82 18.25 -21.55 9.55
CA ASN A 82 18.71 -22.12 10.82
C ASN A 82 19.91 -23.07 10.66
N GLY A 83 20.28 -23.42 9.43
CA GLY A 83 21.44 -24.26 9.09
C GLY A 83 22.76 -23.49 8.87
N VAL A 84 22.75 -22.15 8.89
CA VAL A 84 23.97 -21.36 8.65
C VAL A 84 24.80 -21.29 9.94
N SER A 85 25.97 -21.94 9.94
CA SER A 85 26.99 -21.91 11.00
C SER A 85 28.24 -21.18 10.57
#